data_AF-A0A2V7VNZ1-F1
#
_entry.id   AF-A0A2V7VNZ1-F1
#
_cell.length_a   1.000
_cell.length_b   1.000
_cell.length_c   1.000
_cell.angle_alpha   90.00
_cell.angle_beta   90.00
_cell.angle_gamma   90.00
#
_symmetry.space_group_name_H-M   'P 1'
#
loop_
_entity.id
_entity.type
_entity.pdbx_description
1 polymer ?
#
loop_
_entity_poly.entity_id
_entity_poly.type
_entity_poly.pdbx_seq_one_letter_code
_entity_poly.pdbx_strand_id
1 'polypeptide(L)' 'MMGKAREAESVFEKALDAAPDAPGSDALLLGVVNAHLEAGHRREAETAYRRLQQAYPASPYTARARQNLEAARSDRR' A
#
# COMPACT_ATOMS: atom_id res chain seq x y z
N MET A 1 -17.28 -0.44 4.03
CA MET A 1 -16.46 -1.65 4.14
C MET A 1 -15.21 -1.36 5.00
N MET A 2 -15.32 -1.23 6.32
CA MET A 2 -14.18 -0.84 7.17
C MET A 2 -13.20 -1.99 7.51
N GLY A 3 -13.48 -3.24 7.14
CA GLY A 3 -12.66 -4.40 7.56
C GLY A 3 -11.38 -4.63 6.75
N LYS A 4 -11.43 -4.41 5.43
CA LYS A 4 -10.38 -4.88 4.51
C LYS A 4 -9.04 -4.15 4.67
N ALA A 5 -9.07 -2.85 4.93
CA ALA A 5 -7.84 -2.07 5.12
C ALA A 5 -7.06 -2.53 6.35
N ARG A 6 -7.75 -2.72 7.47
CA ARG A 6 -7.14 -3.12 8.75
C ARG A 6 -6.62 -4.56 8.71
N GLU A 7 -7.34 -5.43 7.99
CA GLU A 7 -6.91 -6.81 7.77
C GLU A 7 -5.68 -6.89 6.86
N ALA A 8 -5.66 -6.12 5.76
CA ALA A 8 -4.49 -6.02 4.88
C ALA A 8 -3.24 -5.49 5.63
N GLU A 9 -3.42 -4.48 6.48
CA GLU A 9 -2.35 -3.92 7.31
C GLU A 9 -1.83 -4.96 8.31
N SER A 10 -2.71 -5.71 8.99
CA SER A 10 -2.29 -6.76 9.92
C SER A 10 -1.57 -7.93 9.24
N VAL A 11 -2.03 -8.35 8.07
CA VAL A 11 -1.35 -9.39 7.26
C VAL A 11 0.02 -8.90 6.82
N PHE A 12 0.13 -7.62 6.45
CA PHE A 12 1.39 -7.02 6.06
C PHE A 12 2.38 -6.90 7.22
N GLU A 13 1.95 -6.41 8.38
CA GLU A 13 2.80 -6.31 9.57
C GLU A 13 3.37 -7.68 9.96
N LYS A 14 2.53 -8.72 9.95
CA LYS A 14 2.99 -10.10 10.20
C LYS A 14 4.01 -10.57 9.16
N ALA A 15 3.83 -10.19 7.89
CA ALA A 15 4.76 -10.57 6.82
C ALA A 15 6.11 -9.86 6.98
N LEU A 16 6.12 -8.58 7.32
CA LEU A 16 7.36 -7.83 7.62
C LEU A 16 8.06 -8.34 8.87
N ASP A 17 7.32 -8.64 9.94
CA ASP A 17 7.90 -9.19 11.18
C ASP A 17 8.55 -10.56 10.92
N ALA A 18 7.93 -11.38 10.07
CA ALA A 18 8.47 -12.68 9.71
C ALA A 18 9.69 -12.58 8.78
N ALA A 19 9.69 -11.64 7.83
CA ALA A 19 10.78 -11.42 6.89
C ALA A 19 10.73 -10.02 6.26
N PRO A 20 11.50 -9.05 6.79
CA PRO A 20 11.48 -7.66 6.33
C PRO A 20 11.80 -7.48 4.84
N ASP A 21 12.60 -8.40 4.28
CA ASP A 21 13.08 -8.37 2.90
C ASP A 21 12.64 -9.60 2.07
N ALA A 22 11.55 -10.26 2.47
CA ALA A 22 11.05 -11.40 1.69
C ALA A 22 10.64 -11.00 0.26
N PRO A 23 10.87 -11.89 -0.73
CA PRO A 23 10.29 -11.75 -2.05
C PRO A 23 8.75 -11.60 -1.97
N GLY A 24 8.21 -10.55 -2.59
CA GLY A 24 6.77 -10.26 -2.60
C GLY A 24 6.28 -9.26 -1.55
N SER A 25 7.15 -8.79 -0.65
CA SER A 25 6.83 -7.72 0.30
C SER A 25 6.41 -6.40 -0.37
N ASP A 26 6.92 -6.14 -1.58
CA ASP A 26 6.54 -5.00 -2.41
C ASP A 26 5.11 -5.11 -2.97
N ALA A 27 4.69 -6.31 -3.39
CA ALA A 27 3.32 -6.59 -3.80
C ALA A 27 2.32 -6.45 -2.64
N LEU A 28 2.70 -6.90 -1.44
CA LEU A 28 1.88 -6.74 -0.24
C LEU A 28 1.68 -5.26 0.12
N LEU A 29 2.75 -4.45 0.05
CA LEU A 29 2.66 -3.00 0.28
C LEU A 29 1.71 -2.31 -0.71
N LEU A 30 1.72 -2.72 -1.98
CA LEU A 30 0.73 -2.23 -2.95
C LEU A 30 -0.69 -2.62 -2.54
N GLY A 31 -0.89 -3.84 -2.03
CA GLY A 31 -2.16 -4.30 -1.49
C GLY A 31 -2.66 -3.39 -0.36
N VAL A 32 -1.79 -3.03 0.58
CA VAL A 32 -2.10 -2.12 1.69
C VAL A 32 -2.49 -0.73 1.17
N VAL A 33 -1.72 -0.17 0.22
CA VAL A 33 -2.06 1.11 -0.43
C VAL A 33 -3.47 1.07 -1.02
N ASN A 34 -3.78 0.03 -1.79
CA ASN A 34 -5.08 -0.10 -2.45
C ASN A 34 -6.22 -0.26 -1.46
N ALA A 35 -6.03 -1.07 -0.41
CA ALA A 35 -7.06 -1.29 0.60
C ALA A 35 -7.40 0.01 1.36
N HIS A 36 -6.40 0.85 1.66
CA HIS A 36 -6.64 2.17 2.25
C HIS A 36 -7.33 3.13 1.27
N LEU A 37 -6.97 3.09 -0.02
CA LEU A 37 -7.66 3.89 -1.03
C LEU A 37 -9.14 3.51 -1.17
N GLU A 38 -9.46 2.22 -1.24
CA GLU A 38 -10.84 1.71 -1.28
C GLU A 38 -11.63 2.09 -0.02
N ALA A 39 -10.97 2.15 1.14
CA ALA A 39 -11.59 2.60 2.38
C ALA A 39 -11.72 4.14 2.49
N GLY A 40 -11.19 4.90 1.53
CA GLY A 40 -11.15 6.37 1.57
C GLY A 40 -10.10 6.96 2.52
N HIS A 41 -9.26 6.11 3.11
CA HIS A 41 -8.18 6.43 4.04
C HIS A 41 -6.93 6.91 3.30
N ARG A 42 -7.02 8.04 2.61
CA ARG A 42 -5.96 8.55 1.72
C ARG A 42 -4.61 8.74 2.45
N ARG A 43 -4.62 9.27 3.68
CA ARG A 43 -3.38 9.57 4.41
C ARG A 43 -2.60 8.30 4.76
N GLU A 44 -3.33 7.25 5.08
CA GLU A 44 -2.82 5.92 5.38
C GLU A 44 -2.27 5.27 4.10
N ALA A 45 -3.00 5.39 2.98
CA ALA A 45 -2.50 4.94 1.68
C ALA A 45 -1.19 5.63 1.28
N GLU A 46 -1.08 6.95 1.47
CA GLU A 46 0.17 7.70 1.22
C GLU A 46 1.32 7.24 2.14
N THR A 47 1.00 6.85 3.37
CA THR A 47 1.99 6.35 4.33
C THR A 47 2.52 4.98 3.91
N ALA A 48 1.64 4.06 3.50
CA ALA A 48 2.03 2.77 2.94
C ALA A 48 2.84 2.93 1.64
N TYR A 49 2.46 3.87 0.77
CA TYR A 49 3.20 4.17 -0.45
C TYR A 49 4.62 4.68 -0.17
N ARG A 50 4.80 5.58 0.81
CA ARG A 50 6.14 6.05 1.19
C ARG A 50 7.04 4.89 1.63
N ARG A 51 6.50 3.92 2.38
CA ARG A 51 7.24 2.71 2.77
C ARG A 51 7.62 1.88 1.55
N LEU A 52 6.68 1.67 0.62
CA LEU A 52 6.92 0.97 -0.65
C LEU A 52 8.02 1.64 -1.48
N GLN A 53 7.96 2.95 -1.61
CA GLN A 53 8.94 3.72 -2.36
C GLN A 53 10.34 3.69 -1.69
N GLN A 54 10.40 3.67 -0.36
CA GLN A 54 11.67 3.62 0.38
C GLN A 54 12.32 2.23 0.32
N ALA A 55 11.54 1.17 0.53
CA ALA A 55 12.04 -0.20 0.54
C ALA A 55 12.27 -0.76 -0.88
N TYR A 56 11.39 -0.42 -1.82
CA TYR A 56 11.40 -0.99 -3.17
C TYR A 56 11.27 0.10 -4.27
N PRO A 57 12.20 1.06 -4.34
CA PRO A 57 12.09 2.19 -5.28
C PRO A 57 12.04 1.76 -6.76
N ALA A 58 12.70 0.65 -7.10
CA ALA A 58 12.73 0.10 -8.46
C ALA A 58 11.60 -0.90 -8.76
N SER A 59 10.74 -1.22 -7.79
CA SER A 59 9.65 -2.19 -8.00
C SER A 59 8.58 -1.61 -8.93
N PRO A 60 8.05 -2.40 -9.88
CA PRO A 60 6.92 -1.98 -10.70
C PRO A 60 5.67 -1.67 -9.85
N TYR A 61 5.56 -2.24 -8.64
CA TYR A 61 4.46 -1.97 -7.73
C TYR A 61 4.53 -0.56 -7.13
N THR A 62 5.72 0.03 -6.99
CA THR A 62 5.90 1.42 -6.56
C THR A 62 5.30 2.38 -7.59
N ALA A 63 5.61 2.18 -8.87
CA ALA A 63 5.02 2.98 -9.95
C ALA A 63 3.49 2.84 -9.99
N ARG A 64 2.98 1.62 -9.83
CA ARG A 64 1.53 1.35 -9.80
C ARG A 64 0.85 1.98 -8.59
N ALA A 65 1.44 1.92 -7.41
CA ALA A 65 0.91 2.54 -6.20
C ALA A 65 0.80 4.06 -6.34
N ARG A 66 1.79 4.69 -6.98
CA ARG A 66 1.74 6.13 -7.30
C ARG A 66 0.56 6.47 -8.21
N GLN A 67 0.37 5.71 -9.29
CA GLN A 67 -0.75 5.90 -10.21
C GLN A 67 -2.10 5.77 -9.51
N ASN A 68 -2.26 4.78 -8.63
CA ASN A 68 -3.49 4.58 -7.88
C ASN A 68 -3.79 5.76 -6.94
N LEU A 69 -2.77 6.33 -6.29
CA LEU A 69 -2.89 7.52 -5.45
C LEU A 69 -3.31 8.76 -6.26
N GLU A 70 -2.75 8.94 -7.45
CA GLU A 70 -3.09 10.05 -8.35
C GLU A 70 -4.52 9.92 -8.90
N ALA A 71 -4.94 8.71 -9.26
CA ALA A 71 -6.31 8.42 -9.68
C ALA A 71 -7.31 8.74 -8.57
N ALA A 72 -7.06 8.24 -7.35
CA ALA A 72 -7.89 8.55 -6.18
C ALA A 72 -7.88 10.03 -5.76
N ARG A 73 -6.90 10.82 -6.24
CA ARG A 73 -6.89 12.27 -6.08
C ARG A 73 -7.86 12.97 -7.02
N SER A 74 -8.01 12.45 -8.22
CA SER A 74 -8.77 13.05 -9.31
C SER A 74 -10.27 12.81 -9.18
N ASP A 75 -10.69 11.73 -8.53
CA ASP A 75 -12.10 11.38 -8.24
C ASP A 75 -12.82 12.31 -7.25
N ARG A 76 -12.12 13.29 -6.65
CA ARG A 76 -12.72 14.30 -5.75
C ARG A 76 -13.13 15.61 -6.44
N ARG A 77 -13.25 15.63 -7.77
CA ARG A 77 -13.68 16.80 -8.55
C ARG A 77 -15.13 16.73 -8.98
#